data_AF-A0A7V5Q055-F1
#
_entry.id   AF-A0A7V5Q055-F1
#
_cell.length_a   1.000
_cell.length_b   1.000
_cell.length_c   1.000
_cell.angle_alpha   90.00
_cell.angle_beta   90.00
_cell.angle_gamma   90.00
#
_symmetry.space_group_name_H-M   'P 1'
#
loop_
_entity.id
_entity.type
_entity.pdbx_description
1 polymer ?
#
loop_
_entity_poly.entity_id
_entity_poly.type
_entity_poly.pdbx_seq_one_letter_code
_entity_poly.pdbx_strand_id
1 'polypeptide(L)'
;RGGHAVERVDYSHDLIMEQALAFVRAHAKQPFFLYLALTIPHANNEGTRATGNGQEVPDYGPYADRPWKDPDKGYAAMVTRMDGDVGRLLDELKRLGIAERTLVIFSSDNGPHREGGQNPELFDSNSPLRGMKRALYEGGIRVPTIAWWPGTVPVGTVSDHVAYFGDFMATAAELAGVPAPKPNDSISFVPTLIGKPDRQKKHAYLYWEFYEQGSKQAVRAGKWKAIRKPMFQGRTELYDLEADLGETRNLASQHPDIVRRLEKLMDEAHTDNPNWKVRPRKPRKRRSKSS
;
A
#
# COMPACT_ATOMS: atom_id res chain seq x y z
N ARG A 1 -5.66 30.85 0.64
CA ARG A 1 -5.56 29.55 -0.04
C ARG A 1 -4.90 28.62 0.96
N GLY A 2 -5.64 27.68 1.54
CA GLY A 2 -5.15 26.79 2.61
C GLY A 2 -4.69 25.47 2.03
N GLY A 3 -3.45 25.09 2.32
CA GLY A 3 -2.87 23.77 1.98
C GLY A 3 -1.34 23.76 1.88
N HIS A 4 -0.68 24.89 2.12
CA HIS A 4 0.67 24.91 2.69
C HIS A 4 0.72 25.96 3.79
N ALA A 5 1.45 25.68 4.87
CA ALA A 5 1.59 26.59 6.01
C ALA A 5 2.69 27.62 5.73
N VAL A 6 2.39 28.90 5.97
CA VAL A 6 3.39 29.98 5.92
C VAL A 6 4.18 30.03 7.22
N GLU A 7 3.46 30.00 8.34
CA GLU A 7 4.04 29.81 9.68
C GLU A 7 3.91 28.33 10.06
N ARG A 8 5.05 27.68 10.31
CA ARG A 8 5.13 26.25 10.61
C ARG A 8 5.24 26.07 12.12
N VAL A 9 4.13 25.74 12.76
CA VAL A 9 4.04 25.56 14.22
C VAL A 9 4.06 24.07 14.57
N ASP A 10 3.10 23.33 14.02
CA ASP A 10 2.95 21.89 14.28
C ASP A 10 3.25 21.07 13.04
N TYR A 11 3.73 19.85 13.26
CA TYR A 11 3.84 18.85 12.23
C TYR A 11 2.80 17.75 12.45
N SER A 12 1.91 17.54 11.48
CA SER A 12 0.76 16.64 11.64
C SER A 12 1.14 15.22 12.11
N HIS A 13 2.30 14.71 11.68
CA HIS A 13 2.78 13.40 12.10
C HIS A 13 3.06 13.33 13.60
N ASP A 14 3.68 14.37 14.18
CA ASP A 14 3.92 14.45 15.63
C ASP A 14 2.62 14.37 16.41
N LEU A 15 1.65 15.20 16.01
CA LEU A 15 0.35 15.24 16.68
C LEU A 15 -0.36 13.88 16.60
N ILE A 16 -0.34 13.22 15.44
CA ILE A 16 -0.91 11.89 15.26
C ILE A 16 -0.23 10.87 16.19
N MET A 17 1.10 10.88 16.26
CA MET A 17 1.85 9.93 17.09
C MET A 17 1.66 10.17 18.58
N GLU A 18 1.62 11.42 19.03
CA GLU A 18 1.33 11.73 20.44
C GLU A 18 -0.07 11.26 20.84
N GLN A 19 -1.08 11.45 19.97
CA GLN A 19 -2.43 10.95 20.21
C GLN A 19 -2.49 9.42 20.20
N ALA A 20 -1.75 8.75 19.30
CA ALA A 20 -1.66 7.29 19.27
C ALA A 20 -1.07 6.72 20.57
N LEU A 21 0.04 7.30 21.04
CA LEU A 21 0.67 6.91 22.30
C LEU A 21 -0.24 7.19 23.50
N ALA A 22 -0.93 8.34 23.52
CA ALA A 22 -1.90 8.66 24.57
C ALA A 22 -3.08 7.68 24.59
N PHE A 23 -3.60 7.30 23.42
CA PHE A 23 -4.66 6.30 23.28
C PHE A 23 -4.22 4.95 23.86
N VAL A 24 -3.03 4.45 23.49
CA VAL A 24 -2.50 3.18 24.00
C VAL A 24 -2.36 3.21 25.52
N ARG A 25 -1.80 4.29 26.09
CA ARG A 25 -1.70 4.47 27.55
C ARG A 25 -3.06 4.41 28.24
N ALA A 26 -4.06 5.10 27.70
CA ALA A 26 -5.39 5.17 28.29
C ALA A 26 -6.13 3.82 28.25
N HIS A 27 -5.79 2.95 27.29
CA HIS A 27 -6.52 1.68 27.04
C HIS A 27 -5.73 0.43 27.42
N ALA A 28 -4.53 0.53 28.02
CA ALA A 28 -3.66 -0.62 28.32
C ALA A 28 -4.29 -1.74 29.18
N LYS A 29 -5.39 -1.44 29.88
CA LYS A 29 -6.12 -2.39 30.74
C LYS A 29 -7.29 -3.10 30.04
N GLN A 30 -7.59 -2.77 28.79
CA GLN A 30 -8.70 -3.37 28.03
C GLN A 30 -8.26 -3.65 26.59
N PRO A 31 -8.91 -4.59 25.87
CA PRO A 31 -8.67 -4.77 24.44
C PRO A 31 -8.96 -3.48 23.68
N PHE A 32 -8.15 -3.16 22.67
CA PHE A 32 -8.37 -2.01 21.81
C PHE A 32 -8.06 -2.35 20.34
N PHE A 33 -8.62 -1.55 19.45
CA PHE A 33 -8.23 -1.48 18.05
C PHE A 33 -7.76 -0.05 17.75
N LEU A 34 -6.56 0.09 17.20
CA LEU A 34 -6.00 1.36 16.78
C LEU A 34 -5.68 1.29 15.29
N TYR A 35 -6.43 2.07 14.49
CA TYR A 35 -6.07 2.33 13.10
C TYR A 35 -5.22 3.60 13.02
N LEU A 36 -3.90 3.41 12.93
CA LEU A 36 -2.91 4.49 12.85
C LEU A 36 -2.59 4.82 11.39
N ALA A 37 -3.37 5.71 10.79
CA ALA A 37 -3.20 6.15 9.41
C ALA A 37 -2.20 7.31 9.31
N LEU A 38 -0.92 6.98 9.25
CA LEU A 38 0.16 7.96 9.07
C LEU A 38 0.05 8.63 7.68
N THR A 39 0.30 9.94 7.63
CA THR A 39 0.20 10.73 6.39
C THR A 39 1.53 10.80 5.64
N ILE A 40 2.66 10.68 6.32
CA ILE A 40 3.98 10.62 5.69
C ILE A 40 4.20 9.22 5.09
N PRO A 41 4.99 9.05 4.02
CA PRO A 41 5.75 10.09 3.30
C PRO A 41 4.97 10.70 2.12
N HIS A 42 3.63 10.81 2.22
CA HIS A 42 2.83 11.41 1.16
C HIS A 42 3.23 12.88 0.94
N ALA A 43 3.37 13.27 -0.32
CA ALA A 43 3.70 14.65 -0.68
C ALA A 43 2.58 15.66 -0.38
N ASN A 44 2.96 16.85 0.07
CA ASN A 44 2.10 18.03 0.01
C ASN A 44 2.07 18.58 -1.44
N ASN A 45 1.02 18.23 -2.18
CA ASN A 45 0.85 18.69 -3.57
C ASN A 45 0.65 20.20 -3.69
N GLU A 46 0.11 20.87 -2.67
CA GLU A 46 -0.01 22.33 -2.63
C GLU A 46 1.33 23.00 -2.32
N GLY A 47 2.05 22.49 -1.33
CA GLY A 47 3.44 22.88 -1.04
C GLY A 47 4.32 22.74 -2.28
N THR A 48 4.26 21.60 -2.98
CA THR A 48 4.99 21.38 -4.25
C THR A 48 4.72 22.47 -5.28
N ARG A 49 3.46 22.89 -5.45
CA ARG A 49 3.09 23.94 -6.42
C ARG A 49 3.59 25.32 -6.00
N ALA A 50 3.65 25.59 -4.70
CA ALA A 50 4.05 26.88 -4.16
C ALA A 50 5.58 27.04 -4.08
N THR A 51 6.30 25.98 -3.71
CA THR A 51 7.72 26.06 -3.34
C THR A 51 8.64 25.16 -4.18
N GLY A 52 8.08 24.24 -4.96
CA GLY A 52 8.84 23.18 -5.63
C GLY A 52 9.27 22.04 -4.70
N ASN A 53 9.02 22.15 -3.39
CA ASN A 53 9.30 21.11 -2.40
C ASN A 53 8.01 20.69 -1.69
N GLY A 54 7.50 19.50 -2.02
CA GLY A 54 6.32 18.93 -1.38
C GLY A 54 6.62 17.95 -0.26
N GLN A 55 7.88 17.61 -0.01
CA GLN A 55 8.26 16.70 1.07
C GLN A 55 8.62 17.51 2.31
N GLU A 56 7.61 18.20 2.84
CA GLU A 56 7.76 19.08 3.99
C GLU A 56 7.96 18.28 5.28
N VAL A 57 9.11 18.46 5.91
CA VAL A 57 9.49 17.86 7.19
C VAL A 57 10.14 18.95 8.06
N PRO A 58 10.02 18.91 9.40
CA PRO A 58 10.61 19.93 10.27
C PRO A 58 12.13 20.09 10.10
N ASP A 59 12.84 18.98 9.93
CA ASP A 59 14.27 18.92 9.72
C ASP A 59 14.65 17.72 8.82
N TYR A 60 15.79 17.82 8.14
CA TYR A 60 16.32 16.72 7.31
C TYR A 60 17.14 15.70 8.10
N GLY A 61 17.33 15.91 9.41
CA GLY A 61 18.13 15.06 10.30
C GLY A 61 19.47 14.63 9.70
N PRO A 62 19.76 13.30 9.64
CA PRO A 62 21.03 12.78 9.13
C PRO A 62 21.23 12.99 7.61
N TYR A 63 20.23 13.52 6.91
CA TYR A 63 20.26 13.75 5.47
C TYR A 63 20.55 15.21 5.10
N ALA A 64 20.67 16.12 6.06
CA ALA A 64 20.87 17.55 5.82
C ALA A 64 22.06 17.84 4.88
N ASP A 65 23.18 17.15 5.11
CA ASP A 65 24.43 17.33 4.35
C ASP A 65 24.55 16.38 3.14
N ARG A 66 23.54 15.56 2.86
CA ARG A 66 23.58 14.67 1.69
C ARG A 66 23.54 15.49 0.40
N PRO A 67 24.25 15.08 -0.67
CA PRO A 67 24.20 15.76 -1.96
C PRO A 67 22.94 15.38 -2.75
N TRP A 68 21.78 15.43 -2.11
CA TRP A 68 20.46 15.15 -2.68
C TRP A 68 19.65 16.44 -2.80
N LYS A 69 18.58 16.41 -3.60
CA LYS A 69 17.65 17.53 -3.62
C LYS A 69 16.87 17.56 -2.31
N ASP A 70 16.41 18.74 -1.93
CA ASP A 70 15.59 18.96 -0.75
C ASP A 70 14.37 18.02 -0.63
N PRO A 71 13.59 17.76 -1.70
CA PRO A 71 12.51 16.77 -1.63
C PRO A 71 12.98 15.34 -1.34
N ASP A 72 14.17 14.95 -1.83
CA ASP A 72 14.73 13.62 -1.59
C ASP A 72 15.17 13.49 -0.12
N LYS A 73 15.80 14.53 0.43
CA LYS A 73 16.14 14.62 1.86
C LYS A 73 14.89 14.56 2.73
N GLY A 74 13.86 15.33 2.35
CA GLY A 74 12.57 15.36 3.05
C GLY A 74 11.89 14.00 3.07
N TYR A 75 11.86 13.30 1.94
CA TYR A 75 11.32 11.94 1.85
C TYR A 75 12.07 10.96 2.78
N ALA A 76 13.41 10.94 2.73
CA ALA A 76 14.22 10.06 3.59
C ALA A 76 14.04 10.37 5.08
N ALA A 77 13.97 11.66 5.43
CA ALA A 77 13.73 12.12 6.80
C ALA A 77 12.33 11.70 7.30
N MET A 78 11.29 11.83 6.47
CA MET A 78 9.94 11.33 6.78
C MET A 78 9.92 9.83 7.06
N VAL A 79 10.58 9.02 6.22
CA VAL A 79 10.64 7.56 6.42
C VAL A 79 11.38 7.20 7.71
N THR A 80 12.51 7.87 7.99
CA THR A 80 13.28 7.67 9.24
C THR A 80 12.46 8.04 10.47
N ARG A 81 11.72 9.15 10.39
CA ARG A 81 10.85 9.61 11.46
C ARG A 81 9.72 8.63 11.73
N MET A 82 9.07 8.13 10.67
CA MET A 82 8.07 7.07 10.77
C MET A 82 8.63 5.83 11.47
N ASP A 83 9.81 5.37 11.07
CA ASP A 83 10.45 4.20 11.68
C ASP A 83 10.74 4.41 13.18
N GLY A 84 11.31 5.57 13.55
CA GLY A 84 11.53 5.93 14.94
C GLY A 84 10.24 6.01 15.77
N ASP A 85 9.17 6.55 15.19
CA ASP A 85 7.86 6.68 15.84
C ASP A 85 7.13 5.33 15.97
N VAL A 86 7.30 4.41 15.01
CA VAL A 86 6.90 3.00 15.19
C VAL A 86 7.70 2.36 16.32
N GLY A 87 9.00 2.61 16.41
CA GLY A 87 9.85 2.16 17.53
C GLY A 87 9.32 2.64 18.88
N ARG A 88 8.98 3.92 19.00
CA ARG A 88 8.36 4.50 20.21
C ARG A 88 7.05 3.80 20.57
N LEU A 89 6.19 3.49 19.60
CA LEU A 89 4.96 2.75 19.84
C LEU A 89 5.25 1.34 20.38
N LEU A 90 6.17 0.60 19.77
CA LEU A 90 6.53 -0.75 20.21
C LEU A 90 7.14 -0.75 21.62
N ASP A 91 8.00 0.22 21.93
CA ASP A 91 8.59 0.36 23.26
C ASP A 91 7.55 0.74 24.32
N GLU A 92 6.56 1.57 23.96
CA GLU A 92 5.44 1.88 24.85
C GLU A 92 4.61 0.63 25.17
N LEU A 93 4.34 -0.24 24.17
CA LEU A 93 3.66 -1.52 24.39
C LEU A 93 4.43 -2.43 25.35
N LYS A 94 5.77 -2.48 25.23
CA LYS A 94 6.64 -3.22 26.16
C LYS A 94 6.60 -2.61 27.56
N ARG A 95 6.76 -1.28 27.68
CA ARG A 95 6.75 -0.54 28.96
C ARG A 95 5.45 -0.74 29.72
N LEU A 96 4.33 -0.83 29.01
CA LEU A 96 3.00 -1.09 29.59
C LEU A 96 2.75 -2.57 29.90
N GLY A 97 3.66 -3.49 29.54
CA GLY A 97 3.50 -4.93 29.77
C GLY A 97 2.37 -5.54 28.93
N ILE A 98 2.15 -5.01 27.72
CA ILE A 98 1.05 -5.44 26.83
C ILE A 98 1.52 -5.97 25.47
N ALA A 99 2.84 -6.02 25.25
CA ALA A 99 3.45 -6.47 23.99
C ALA A 99 2.98 -7.86 23.54
N GLU A 100 3.04 -8.88 24.40
CA GLU A 100 2.67 -10.26 24.06
C GLU A 100 1.18 -10.48 23.77
N ARG A 101 0.33 -9.49 24.10
CA ARG A 101 -1.12 -9.50 23.85
C ARG A 101 -1.56 -8.47 22.82
N THR A 102 -0.61 -7.91 22.06
CA THR A 102 -0.88 -6.89 21.04
C THR A 102 -0.27 -7.33 19.71
N LEU A 103 -1.13 -7.52 18.70
CA LEU A 103 -0.72 -7.65 17.31
C LEU A 103 -0.55 -6.26 16.69
N VAL A 104 0.65 -5.98 16.18
CA VAL A 104 0.94 -4.80 15.36
C VAL A 104 1.13 -5.25 13.92
N ILE A 105 0.34 -4.68 13.00
CA ILE A 105 0.52 -4.86 11.55
C ILE A 105 0.94 -3.52 10.96
N PHE A 106 2.12 -3.48 10.35
CA PHE A 106 2.61 -2.33 9.60
C PHE A 106 2.45 -2.60 8.10
N SER A 107 1.93 -1.63 7.34
CA SER A 107 1.75 -1.74 5.89
C SER A 107 1.71 -0.37 5.21
N SER A 108 1.59 -0.35 3.88
CA SER A 108 1.41 0.87 3.06
C SER A 108 0.10 0.80 2.28
N ASP A 109 -0.58 1.92 2.05
CA ASP A 109 -1.88 1.95 1.37
C ASP A 109 -1.78 1.69 -0.15
N ASN A 110 -0.63 1.99 -0.76
CA ASN A 110 -0.27 1.69 -2.14
C ASN A 110 1.26 1.71 -2.33
N GLY A 111 1.71 1.41 -3.55
CA GLY A 111 3.11 1.54 -3.93
C GLY A 111 3.60 3.01 -3.99
N PRO A 112 4.91 3.24 -4.18
CA PRO A 112 5.53 4.56 -4.09
C PRO A 112 4.99 5.54 -5.13
N HIS A 113 5.24 6.84 -4.94
CA HIS A 113 4.80 7.89 -5.86
C HIS A 113 5.94 8.83 -6.26
N ARG A 114 5.79 9.51 -7.41
CA ARG A 114 6.69 10.62 -7.85
C ARG A 114 6.22 12.03 -7.46
N GLU A 115 5.15 12.11 -6.67
CA GLU A 115 4.61 13.38 -6.17
C GLU A 115 5.62 14.05 -5.20
N GLY A 116 5.55 15.37 -5.04
CA GLY A 116 6.39 16.11 -4.08
C GLY A 116 7.76 16.57 -4.55
N GLY A 117 8.18 16.20 -5.77
CA GLY A 117 9.49 16.55 -6.34
C GLY A 117 10.62 15.58 -5.99
N GLN A 118 10.32 14.52 -5.24
CA GLN A 118 11.26 13.46 -4.88
C GLN A 118 11.50 12.48 -6.04
N ASN A 119 12.67 11.85 -6.07
CA ASN A 119 13.05 10.83 -7.03
C ASN A 119 13.00 9.41 -6.42
N PRO A 120 11.95 8.61 -6.67
CA PRO A 120 11.84 7.27 -6.07
C PRO A 120 12.92 6.30 -6.57
N GLU A 121 13.55 6.57 -7.71
CA GLU A 121 14.66 5.77 -8.24
C GLU A 121 15.93 5.91 -7.40
N LEU A 122 16.11 7.04 -6.69
CA LEU A 122 17.29 7.27 -5.83
C LEU A 122 17.34 6.27 -4.66
N PHE A 123 16.16 5.94 -4.11
CA PHE A 123 16.01 5.04 -2.97
C PHE A 123 15.57 3.63 -3.35
N ASP A 124 15.53 3.36 -4.67
CA ASP A 124 15.05 2.10 -5.20
C ASP A 124 13.68 1.67 -4.63
N SER A 125 12.77 2.64 -4.49
CA SER A 125 11.57 2.56 -3.61
C SER A 125 10.58 1.44 -3.94
N ASN A 126 10.79 0.75 -5.06
CA ASN A 126 9.88 -0.27 -5.56
C ASN A 126 10.55 -1.51 -6.14
N SER A 127 11.88 -1.57 -6.20
CA SER A 127 12.55 -2.67 -6.91
C SER A 127 12.32 -4.02 -6.22
N PRO A 128 12.15 -5.10 -7.00
CA PRO A 128 12.23 -5.20 -8.47
C PRO A 128 10.90 -4.91 -9.20
N LEU A 129 9.91 -4.35 -8.50
CA LEU A 129 8.53 -4.27 -8.95
C LEU A 129 8.30 -3.13 -9.96
N ARG A 130 7.49 -3.42 -10.98
CA ARG A 130 7.13 -2.44 -12.00
C ARG A 130 5.92 -1.62 -11.60
N GLY A 131 5.88 -0.37 -12.06
CA GLY A 131 4.78 0.55 -11.78
C GLY A 131 5.00 1.32 -10.49
N MET A 132 4.00 2.11 -10.11
CA MET A 132 3.99 2.98 -8.93
C MET A 132 2.53 3.28 -8.58
N LYS A 133 2.25 4.11 -7.58
CA LYS A 133 0.91 4.60 -7.22
C LYS A 133 0.02 4.83 -8.45
N ARG A 134 -1.21 4.31 -8.38
CA ARG A 134 -2.22 4.23 -9.47
C ARG A 134 -1.92 3.23 -10.58
N ALA A 135 -0.81 2.50 -10.61
CA ALA A 135 -0.61 1.36 -11.53
C ALA A 135 -1.24 0.08 -10.95
N LEU A 136 -1.59 -0.88 -11.80
CA LEU A 136 -2.00 -2.22 -11.36
C LEU A 136 -0.91 -3.29 -11.57
N TYR A 137 0.29 -2.86 -11.96
CA TYR A 137 1.52 -3.65 -11.86
C TYR A 137 1.89 -3.86 -10.38
N GLU A 138 2.74 -4.84 -10.05
CA GLU A 138 3.09 -5.21 -8.67
C GLU A 138 3.56 -4.00 -7.88
N GLY A 139 4.36 -3.12 -8.47
CA GLY A 139 4.84 -1.91 -7.81
C GLY A 139 3.76 -0.85 -7.52
N GLY A 140 2.53 -1.02 -8.00
CA GLY A 140 1.40 -0.18 -7.62
C GLY A 140 0.54 -0.74 -6.48
N ILE A 141 0.51 -2.07 -6.32
CA ILE A 141 -0.47 -2.77 -5.48
C ILE A 141 0.14 -3.78 -4.48
N ARG A 142 1.40 -4.16 -4.64
CA ARG A 142 2.16 -4.95 -3.66
C ARG A 142 2.88 -3.98 -2.72
N VAL A 143 2.65 -4.15 -1.43
CA VAL A 143 3.11 -3.23 -0.38
C VAL A 143 3.87 -4.00 0.70
N PRO A 144 4.84 -3.37 1.40
CA PRO A 144 5.46 -3.99 2.55
C PRO A 144 4.37 -4.32 3.59
N THR A 145 4.45 -5.49 4.21
CA THR A 145 3.57 -5.86 5.32
C THR A 145 4.37 -6.64 6.36
N ILE A 146 4.36 -6.16 7.60
CA ILE A 146 5.06 -6.78 8.73
C ILE A 146 4.04 -7.00 9.83
N ALA A 147 3.99 -8.22 10.37
CA ALA A 147 3.24 -8.54 11.57
C ALA A 147 4.19 -8.77 12.74
N TRP A 148 3.94 -8.08 13.84
CA TRP A 148 4.68 -8.22 15.09
C TRP A 148 3.71 -8.57 16.21
N TRP A 149 3.92 -9.74 16.82
CA TRP A 149 3.16 -10.20 17.98
C TRP A 149 4.03 -11.17 18.78
N PRO A 150 4.81 -10.68 19.76
CA PRO A 150 5.75 -11.48 20.52
C PRO A 150 5.08 -12.71 21.16
N GLY A 151 5.76 -13.86 21.06
CA GLY A 151 5.24 -15.15 21.56
C GLY A 151 4.18 -15.81 20.67
N THR A 152 3.65 -15.11 19.66
CA THR A 152 2.61 -15.65 18.77
C THR A 152 3.07 -15.72 17.31
N VAL A 153 3.55 -14.61 16.74
CA VAL A 153 4.13 -14.59 15.39
C VAL A 153 5.55 -15.15 15.42
N PRO A 154 5.88 -16.19 14.62
CA PRO A 154 7.22 -16.74 14.55
C PRO A 154 8.28 -15.70 14.14
N VAL A 155 9.32 -15.56 14.97
CA VAL A 155 10.38 -14.58 14.77
C VAL A 155 11.20 -14.90 13.51
N GLY A 156 11.53 -13.87 12.73
CA GLY A 156 12.43 -13.99 11.58
C GLY A 156 11.87 -14.80 10.41
N THR A 157 10.55 -15.06 10.39
CA THR A 157 9.91 -15.78 9.30
C THR A 157 9.39 -14.85 8.20
N VAL A 158 9.33 -15.38 6.98
CA VAL A 158 8.70 -14.74 5.82
C VAL A 158 7.57 -15.66 5.36
N SER A 159 6.45 -15.06 4.95
CA SER A 159 5.31 -15.78 4.38
C SER A 159 5.09 -15.36 2.95
N ASP A 160 4.94 -16.34 2.05
CA ASP A 160 4.54 -16.13 0.65
C ASP A 160 3.01 -16.11 0.48
N HIS A 161 2.25 -16.08 1.59
CA HIS A 161 0.79 -15.96 1.52
C HIS A 161 0.39 -14.63 0.90
N VAL A 162 -0.40 -14.71 -0.17
CA VAL A 162 -0.94 -13.54 -0.87
C VAL A 162 -2.29 -13.17 -0.26
N ALA A 163 -2.36 -12.00 0.36
CA ALA A 163 -3.55 -11.40 0.92
C ALA A 163 -3.79 -10.00 0.32
N TYR A 164 -4.98 -9.44 0.56
CA TYR A 164 -5.29 -8.03 0.28
C TYR A 164 -5.91 -7.37 1.51
N PHE A 165 -5.99 -6.04 1.55
CA PHE A 165 -6.47 -5.30 2.73
C PHE A 165 -7.86 -5.74 3.23
N GLY A 166 -8.74 -6.21 2.35
CA GLY A 166 -10.05 -6.71 2.76
C GLY A 166 -9.99 -7.97 3.63
N ASP A 167 -8.90 -8.74 3.58
CA ASP A 167 -8.68 -9.93 4.43
C ASP A 167 -8.51 -9.58 5.92
N PHE A 168 -8.16 -8.32 6.23
CA PHE A 168 -8.06 -7.89 7.61
C PHE A 168 -9.42 -7.94 8.33
N MET A 169 -10.53 -7.78 7.62
CA MET A 169 -11.87 -7.87 8.23
C MET A 169 -12.13 -9.25 8.85
N ALA A 170 -11.93 -10.34 8.10
CA ALA A 170 -12.09 -11.70 8.63
C ALA A 170 -11.00 -12.03 9.65
N THR A 171 -9.78 -11.53 9.46
CA THR A 171 -8.68 -11.73 10.42
C THR A 171 -9.00 -11.08 11.77
N ALA A 172 -9.45 -9.83 11.79
CA ALA A 172 -9.82 -9.11 12.99
C ALA A 172 -11.02 -9.77 13.70
N ALA A 173 -12.03 -10.20 12.93
CA ALA A 173 -13.18 -10.91 13.47
C ALA A 173 -12.77 -12.24 14.14
N GLU A 174 -11.91 -13.04 13.50
CA GLU A 174 -11.39 -14.29 14.07
C GLU A 174 -10.59 -14.03 15.36
N LEU A 175 -9.71 -13.03 15.36
CA LEU A 175 -8.94 -12.66 16.56
C LEU A 175 -9.82 -12.16 17.71
N ALA A 176 -10.92 -11.48 17.40
CA ALA A 176 -11.89 -11.01 18.39
C ALA A 176 -12.91 -12.09 18.82
N GLY A 177 -12.89 -13.28 18.19
CA GLY A 177 -13.83 -14.35 18.49
C GLY A 177 -15.27 -14.06 18.04
N VAL A 178 -15.46 -13.23 17.02
CA VAL A 178 -16.76 -12.84 16.47
C VAL A 178 -16.91 -13.26 15.00
N PRO A 179 -18.13 -13.47 14.50
CA PRO A 179 -18.33 -13.74 13.08
C PRO A 179 -17.95 -12.55 12.21
N ALA A 180 -17.27 -12.80 11.09
CA ALA A 180 -16.98 -11.76 10.10
C ALA A 180 -18.28 -11.26 9.44
N PRO A 181 -18.45 -9.94 9.22
CA PRO A 181 -19.67 -9.37 8.62
C PRO A 181 -19.85 -9.86 7.17
N LYS A 182 -21.06 -10.25 6.77
CA LYS A 182 -21.36 -10.78 5.43
C LYS A 182 -22.31 -9.86 4.63
N PRO A 183 -22.28 -9.88 3.29
CA PRO A 183 -21.35 -10.63 2.43
C PRO A 183 -19.94 -10.01 2.40
N ASN A 184 -18.90 -10.84 2.28
CA ASN A 184 -17.52 -10.40 2.03
C ASN A 184 -16.71 -11.51 1.36
N ASP A 185 -15.63 -11.12 0.68
CA ASP A 185 -14.66 -12.01 0.03
C ASP A 185 -13.42 -12.27 0.92
N SER A 186 -13.47 -11.81 2.17
CA SER A 186 -12.35 -11.80 3.12
C SER A 186 -11.96 -13.22 3.56
N ILE A 187 -10.66 -13.54 3.49
CA ILE A 187 -10.06 -14.76 4.02
C ILE A 187 -9.12 -14.39 5.17
N SER A 188 -9.42 -14.88 6.37
CA SER A 188 -8.56 -14.68 7.52
C SER A 188 -7.15 -15.27 7.29
N PHE A 189 -6.13 -14.50 7.68
CA PHE A 189 -4.73 -14.93 7.67
C PHE A 189 -4.16 -15.21 9.07
N VAL A 190 -5.04 -15.42 10.08
CA VAL A 190 -4.62 -15.88 11.42
C VAL A 190 -3.74 -17.13 11.36
N PRO A 191 -4.01 -18.17 10.55
CA PRO A 191 -3.11 -19.33 10.46
C PRO A 191 -1.68 -18.95 10.08
N THR A 192 -1.47 -18.02 9.14
CA THR A 192 -0.15 -17.47 8.85
C THR A 192 0.45 -16.76 10.07
N LEU A 193 -0.31 -15.92 10.77
CA LEU A 193 0.18 -15.19 11.95
C LEU A 193 0.66 -16.12 13.06
N ILE A 194 -0.01 -17.26 13.29
CA ILE A 194 0.33 -18.19 14.38
C ILE A 194 1.28 -19.33 13.96
N GLY A 195 1.94 -19.20 12.80
CA GLY A 195 2.90 -20.20 12.33
C GLY A 195 2.31 -21.52 11.85
N LYS A 196 1.08 -21.51 11.33
CA LYS A 196 0.37 -22.69 10.78
C LYS A 196 0.03 -22.49 9.29
N PRO A 197 1.03 -22.34 8.40
CA PRO A 197 0.81 -22.03 6.99
C PRO A 197 0.10 -23.16 6.22
N ASP A 198 0.19 -24.40 6.69
CA ASP A 198 -0.55 -25.56 6.18
C ASP A 198 -2.07 -25.40 6.28
N ARG A 199 -2.53 -24.61 7.26
CA ARG A 199 -3.94 -24.29 7.49
C ARG A 199 -4.39 -23.01 6.78
N GLN A 200 -3.47 -22.30 6.12
CA GLN A 200 -3.78 -21.03 5.48
C GLN A 200 -4.59 -21.23 4.20
N LYS A 201 -5.84 -20.76 4.20
CA LYS A 201 -6.67 -20.71 3.00
C LYS A 201 -6.10 -19.69 2.02
N LYS A 202 -6.26 -19.96 0.72
CA LYS A 202 -5.79 -19.09 -0.37
C LYS A 202 -6.98 -18.61 -1.18
N HIS A 203 -6.88 -17.38 -1.68
CA HIS A 203 -7.79 -16.87 -2.70
C HIS A 203 -7.65 -17.67 -3.99
N ALA A 204 -8.76 -17.98 -4.65
CA ALA A 204 -8.73 -18.53 -6.01
C ALA A 204 -8.16 -17.50 -7.00
N TYR A 205 -8.51 -16.23 -6.79
CA TYR A 205 -7.94 -15.07 -7.46
C TYR A 205 -8.15 -13.81 -6.62
N LEU A 206 -7.38 -12.77 -6.92
CA LEU A 206 -7.60 -11.40 -6.45
C LEU A 206 -7.85 -10.48 -7.65
N TYR A 207 -8.71 -9.48 -7.48
CA TYR A 207 -9.15 -8.58 -8.55
C TYR A 207 -8.99 -7.11 -8.16
N TRP A 208 -8.60 -6.29 -9.12
CA TRP A 208 -8.51 -4.84 -8.99
C TRP A 208 -9.02 -4.15 -10.25
N GLU A 209 -9.66 -2.99 -10.05
CA GLU A 209 -10.02 -2.07 -11.13
C GLU A 209 -9.68 -0.63 -10.75
N PHE A 210 -9.34 0.18 -11.74
CA PHE A 210 -9.02 1.59 -11.53
C PHE A 210 -9.51 2.40 -12.72
N TYR A 211 -10.43 3.33 -12.48
CA TYR A 211 -11.17 4.07 -13.53
C TYR A 211 -10.42 5.27 -14.10
N GLU A 212 -9.42 5.80 -13.38
CA GLU A 212 -8.66 6.95 -13.87
C GLU A 212 -7.57 6.55 -14.88
N GLN A 213 -6.99 7.54 -15.55
CA GLN A 213 -5.86 7.38 -16.46
C GLN A 213 -6.10 6.36 -17.60
N GLY A 214 -7.33 6.31 -18.12
CA GLY A 214 -7.69 5.44 -19.24
C GLY A 214 -8.28 4.10 -18.85
N SER A 215 -8.58 3.89 -17.56
CA SER A 215 -9.17 2.68 -16.98
C SER A 215 -8.30 1.42 -17.11
N LYS A 216 -8.34 0.55 -16.11
CA LYS A 216 -7.61 -0.72 -16.13
C LYS A 216 -8.18 -1.73 -15.15
N GLN A 217 -8.00 -3.00 -15.49
CA GLN A 217 -8.29 -4.15 -14.63
C GLN A 217 -7.03 -4.97 -14.43
N ALA A 218 -6.93 -5.62 -13.28
CA ALA A 218 -5.94 -6.65 -13.04
C ALA A 218 -6.56 -7.82 -12.26
N VAL A 219 -6.06 -9.01 -12.54
CA VAL A 219 -6.39 -10.22 -11.79
C VAL A 219 -5.12 -11.01 -11.53
N ARG A 220 -4.98 -11.55 -10.32
CA ARG A 220 -3.93 -12.50 -9.96
C ARG A 220 -4.56 -13.82 -9.55
N ALA A 221 -4.21 -14.92 -10.23
CA ALA A 221 -4.67 -16.27 -9.91
C ALA A 221 -3.46 -17.21 -9.86
N GLY A 222 -3.03 -17.56 -8.64
CA GLY A 222 -1.75 -18.25 -8.42
C GLY A 222 -0.57 -17.40 -8.88
N LYS A 223 0.30 -17.99 -9.71
CA LYS A 223 1.45 -17.31 -10.31
C LYS A 223 1.10 -16.37 -11.46
N TRP A 224 -0.05 -16.57 -12.09
CA TRP A 224 -0.44 -15.80 -13.26
C TRP A 224 -1.07 -14.47 -12.85
N LYS A 225 -0.60 -13.39 -13.48
CA LYS A 225 -1.21 -12.08 -13.38
C LYS A 225 -1.52 -11.53 -14.76
N ALA A 226 -2.74 -11.05 -14.93
CA ALA A 226 -3.17 -10.39 -16.15
C ALA A 226 -3.58 -8.94 -15.88
N ILE A 227 -3.29 -8.05 -16.83
CA ILE A 227 -3.65 -6.63 -16.77
C ILE A 227 -4.30 -6.23 -18.09
N ARG A 228 -5.55 -5.76 -18.05
CA ARG A 228 -6.35 -5.33 -19.21
C ARG A 228 -6.48 -3.81 -19.23
N LYS A 229 -6.07 -3.18 -20.35
CA LYS A 229 -6.04 -1.71 -20.53
C LYS A 229 -6.50 -1.29 -21.93
N PRO A 230 -7.57 -0.48 -22.08
CA PRO A 230 -8.57 -0.07 -21.07
C PRO A 230 -9.37 -1.25 -20.47
N MET A 231 -10.20 -1.00 -19.46
CA MET A 231 -11.17 -2.00 -18.97
C MET A 231 -12.06 -2.52 -20.10
N PHE A 232 -12.50 -3.77 -19.98
CA PHE A 232 -13.43 -4.48 -20.88
C PHE A 232 -12.96 -4.75 -22.32
N GLN A 233 -12.37 -3.76 -22.99
CA GLN A 233 -12.04 -3.80 -24.44
C GLN A 233 -10.54 -3.75 -24.71
N GLY A 234 -9.75 -3.61 -23.66
CA GLY A 234 -8.31 -3.42 -23.77
C GLY A 234 -7.54 -4.65 -24.17
N ARG A 235 -6.28 -4.41 -24.57
CA ARG A 235 -5.32 -5.50 -24.69
C ARG A 235 -4.98 -6.00 -23.30
N THR A 236 -4.91 -7.32 -23.18
CA THR A 236 -4.50 -8.01 -21.96
C THR A 236 -3.02 -8.38 -22.05
N GLU A 237 -2.25 -7.91 -21.06
CA GLU A 237 -0.88 -8.36 -20.78
C GLU A 237 -0.94 -9.53 -19.79
N LEU A 238 -0.04 -10.50 -19.92
CA LEU A 238 0.05 -11.67 -19.04
C LEU A 238 1.47 -11.84 -18.52
N TYR A 239 1.62 -12.12 -17.24
CA TYR A 239 2.90 -12.30 -16.54
C TYR A 239 2.87 -13.53 -15.64
N ASP A 240 4.01 -14.21 -15.53
CA ASP A 240 4.27 -15.25 -14.54
C ASP A 240 5.09 -14.63 -13.39
N LEU A 241 4.46 -14.37 -12.25
CA LEU A 241 5.09 -13.67 -11.13
C LEU A 241 6.12 -14.50 -10.36
N GLU A 242 6.16 -15.82 -10.56
CA GLU A 242 7.22 -16.67 -9.98
C GLU A 242 8.53 -16.53 -10.76
N ALA A 243 8.43 -16.34 -12.08
CA ALA A 243 9.59 -16.21 -12.97
C ALA A 243 9.97 -14.75 -13.27
N ASP A 244 9.02 -13.81 -13.19
CA ASP A 244 9.17 -12.42 -13.61
C ASP A 244 8.36 -11.49 -12.70
N LEU A 245 8.88 -11.29 -11.49
CA LEU A 245 8.25 -10.41 -10.50
C LEU A 245 8.17 -8.93 -10.95
N GLY A 246 9.08 -8.52 -11.84
CA GLY A 246 9.10 -7.18 -12.43
C GLY A 246 8.13 -6.98 -13.59
N GLU A 247 7.35 -8.00 -13.98
CA GLU A 247 6.37 -7.92 -15.08
C GLU A 247 7.00 -7.34 -16.37
N THR A 248 8.18 -7.82 -16.71
CA THR A 248 9.04 -7.35 -17.81
C THR A 248 8.76 -8.09 -19.13
N ARG A 249 8.34 -9.36 -19.07
CA ARG A 249 8.09 -10.22 -20.23
C ARG A 249 6.61 -10.54 -20.36
N ASN A 250 5.94 -9.89 -21.32
CA ASN A 250 4.54 -10.19 -21.63
C ASN A 250 4.43 -11.56 -22.34
N LEU A 251 3.67 -12.48 -21.74
CA LEU A 251 3.46 -13.86 -22.18
C LEU A 251 2.10 -14.08 -22.88
N ALA A 252 1.31 -13.03 -23.09
CA ALA A 252 -0.07 -13.16 -23.57
C ALA A 252 -0.20 -13.88 -24.93
N SER A 253 0.72 -13.63 -25.87
CA SER A 253 0.71 -14.30 -27.18
C SER A 253 1.12 -15.77 -27.12
N GLN A 254 1.88 -16.16 -26.08
CA GLN A 254 2.34 -17.54 -25.87
C GLN A 254 1.29 -18.40 -25.14
N HIS A 255 0.40 -17.78 -24.36
CA HIS A 255 -0.61 -18.48 -23.55
C HIS A 255 -2.02 -17.90 -23.72
N PRO A 256 -2.61 -17.95 -24.93
CA PRO A 256 -3.91 -17.34 -25.21
C PRO A 256 -5.06 -18.00 -24.45
N ASP A 257 -4.92 -19.26 -24.05
CA ASP A 257 -5.86 -19.99 -23.19
C ASP A 257 -5.88 -19.42 -21.76
N ILE A 258 -4.72 -19.09 -21.20
CA ILE A 258 -4.60 -18.48 -19.87
C ILE A 258 -5.17 -17.06 -19.90
N VAL A 259 -4.90 -16.29 -20.96
CA VAL A 259 -5.49 -14.96 -21.16
C VAL A 259 -7.02 -15.03 -21.12
N ARG A 260 -7.64 -15.90 -21.92
CA ARG A 260 -9.10 -16.06 -21.93
C ARG A 260 -9.67 -16.44 -20.56
N ARG A 261 -9.00 -17.34 -19.83
CA ARG A 261 -9.40 -17.72 -18.47
C ARG A 261 -9.37 -16.53 -17.52
N LEU A 262 -8.31 -15.73 -17.54
CA LEU A 262 -8.16 -14.59 -16.63
C LEU A 262 -9.07 -13.41 -17.01
N GLU A 263 -9.32 -13.18 -18.30
CA GLU A 263 -10.32 -12.21 -18.76
C GLU A 263 -11.71 -12.57 -18.25
N LYS A 264 -12.09 -13.86 -18.31
CA LYS A 264 -13.34 -14.34 -17.74
C LYS A 264 -13.44 -14.04 -16.23
N LEU A 265 -12.37 -14.24 -15.46
CA LEU A 265 -12.36 -13.89 -14.03
C LEU A 265 -12.54 -12.38 -13.80
N MET A 266 -11.94 -11.53 -14.64
CA MET A 266 -12.15 -10.08 -14.55
C MET A 266 -13.60 -9.69 -14.84
N ASP A 267 -14.23 -10.34 -15.82
CA ASP A 267 -15.61 -10.07 -16.21
C ASP A 267 -16.60 -10.57 -15.14
N GLU A 268 -16.34 -11.72 -14.52
CA GLU A 268 -17.15 -12.28 -13.43
C GLU A 268 -17.00 -11.50 -12.11
N ALA A 269 -15.81 -10.98 -11.81
CA ALA A 269 -15.54 -10.23 -10.59
C ALA A 269 -16.07 -8.78 -10.64
N HIS A 270 -16.24 -8.22 -11.84
CA HIS A 270 -16.73 -6.85 -11.99
C HIS A 270 -18.21 -6.77 -11.60
N THR A 271 -18.55 -5.77 -10.78
CA THR A 271 -19.93 -5.40 -10.48
C THR A 271 -20.13 -3.93 -10.84
N ASP A 272 -21.12 -3.65 -11.68
CA ASP A 272 -21.47 -2.30 -12.08
C ASP A 272 -21.78 -1.42 -10.86
N ASN A 273 -21.22 -0.21 -10.84
CA ASN A 273 -21.53 0.78 -9.82
C ASN A 273 -21.95 2.11 -10.49
N PRO A 274 -23.15 2.64 -10.20
CA PRO A 274 -23.65 3.85 -10.85
C PRO A 274 -22.77 5.08 -10.63
N ASN A 275 -21.99 5.11 -9.54
CA ASN A 275 -21.07 6.19 -9.19
C ASN A 275 -19.69 6.06 -9.86
N TRP A 276 -19.34 4.88 -10.37
CA TRP A 276 -18.03 4.59 -10.94
C TRP A 276 -18.18 4.13 -12.39
N LYS A 277 -18.14 5.09 -13.31
CA LYS A 277 -18.22 4.85 -14.76
C LYS A 277 -16.87 5.09 -15.41
N VAL A 278 -16.51 4.24 -16.38
CA VAL A 278 -15.33 4.46 -17.23
C VAL A 278 -15.50 5.77 -17.98
N ARG A 279 -14.68 6.76 -17.66
CA ARG A 279 -14.75 8.08 -18.31
C ARG A 279 -14.09 8.00 -19.68
N PRO A 280 -14.69 8.58 -20.73
CA PRO A 280 -14.04 8.67 -22.03
C PRO A 280 -12.71 9.43 -21.90
N ARG A 281 -11.69 8.91 -22.58
CA ARG A 281 -10.32 9.43 -22.51
C ARG A 281 -10.30 10.85 -23.09
N LYS A 282 -10.04 11.88 -22.28
CA LYS A 282 -9.95 13.27 -22.77
C LYS A 282 -8.86 13.36 -23.85
N PRO A 283 -9.11 14.05 -24.99
CA PRO A 283 -8.09 14.27 -26.01
C PRO A 283 -6.85 14.91 -25.37
N ARG A 284 -5.66 14.40 -25.68
CA ARG A 284 -4.41 15.08 -25.29
C ARG A 284 -4.45 16.49 -25.90
N LYS A 285 -4.48 17.54 -25.07
CA LYS A 285 -4.22 18.90 -25.55
C LYS A 285 -2.87 18.88 -26.25
N ARG A 286 -2.85 19.11 -27.56
CA ARG A 286 -1.61 19.37 -28.30
C ARG A 286 -0.94 20.53 -27.59
N ARG A 287 0.23 20.31 -26.99
CA ARG A 287 1.11 21.41 -26.61
C ARG A 287 1.41 22.15 -27.92
N SER A 288 0.89 23.37 -28.06
CA SER A 288 1.35 24.27 -29.10
C SER A 288 2.85 24.42 -28.90
N LYS A 289 3.65 23.96 -29.87
CA LYS A 289 5.03 24.40 -29.97
C LYS A 289 4.95 25.90 -30.26
N SER A 290 5.23 26.74 -29.28
CA SER A 290 5.57 28.13 -29.55
C SER A 290 6.95 28.10 -30.20
N SER A 291 6.97 28.41 -31.50
CA SER A 291 8.12 28.89 -32.25
C SER A 291 8.72 30.14 -31.62
#